data_AF-A0A2K8ZAI0-F1
#
_entry.id   AF-A0A2K8ZAI0-F1
#
_cell.length_a   1.000
_cell.length_b   1.000
_cell.length_c   1.000
_cell.angle_alpha   90.00
_cell.angle_beta   90.00
_cell.angle_gamma   90.00
#
_symmetry.space_group_name_H-M   'P 1'
#
loop_
_entity.id
_entity.type
_entity.pdbx_description
1 polymer ?
#
loop_
_entity_poly.entity_id
_entity_poly.type
_entity_poly.pdbx_seq_one_letter_code
_entity_poly.pdbx_strand_id
1 'polypeptide(L)'
;MRLSGRSYPVAPTYRMIFLLLTTVDTQHQLREFRCQIDQLEVGFDLLSGIVAQGEKLLSARIIDEGQSLKLPLEAFDGTPFLKAIQELESEWQAILSEFPPATLSNRSERKQWISQQVRRYEVKMITLQLTLDRLKEIRQRARDMAPAASGSSSVITHYSALIDRYEGQLIKAQLLYELALKRMNTR
;
A
#
# COMPACT_ATOMS: atom_id res chain seq x y z
N MET A 1 -42.45 -18.60 -28.26
CA MET A 1 -42.45 -17.67 -27.11
C MET A 1 -41.00 -17.51 -26.66
N ARG A 2 -40.31 -16.43 -27.07
CA ARG A 2 -38.92 -16.12 -26.69
C ARG A 2 -38.94 -14.78 -25.96
N LEU A 3 -38.55 -14.76 -24.69
CA LEU A 3 -38.41 -13.53 -23.92
C LEU A 3 -37.05 -12.91 -24.24
N SER A 4 -37.10 -11.73 -24.85
CA SER A 4 -35.97 -10.83 -25.08
C SER A 4 -35.47 -10.32 -23.73
N GLY A 5 -34.23 -10.69 -23.37
CA GLY A 5 -33.52 -10.13 -22.23
C GLY A 5 -33.05 -8.72 -22.57
N ARG A 6 -33.76 -7.71 -22.05
CA ARG A 6 -33.28 -6.33 -22.04
C ARG A 6 -32.14 -6.23 -21.03
N SER A 7 -30.92 -6.07 -21.52
CA SER A 7 -29.77 -5.66 -20.73
C SER A 7 -29.96 -4.20 -20.32
N TYR A 8 -30.29 -3.95 -19.06
CA TYR A 8 -30.26 -2.60 -18.51
C TYR A 8 -28.80 -2.16 -18.35
N PRO A 9 -28.42 -0.95 -18.80
CA PRO A 9 -27.10 -0.41 -18.47
C PRO A 9 -27.01 -0.24 -16.96
N VAL A 10 -25.95 -0.78 -16.37
CA VAL A 10 -25.59 -0.54 -14.97
C VAL A 10 -25.42 0.97 -14.81
N ALA A 11 -26.28 1.60 -14.03
CA ALA A 11 -26.19 3.03 -13.75
C ALA A 11 -24.81 3.33 -13.17
N PRO A 12 -24.12 4.40 -13.60
CA PRO A 12 -22.84 4.76 -13.03
C PRO A 12 -23.04 5.01 -11.54
N THR A 13 -22.28 4.30 -10.70
CA THR A 13 -22.22 4.54 -9.27
C THR A 13 -21.62 5.94 -9.09
N TYR A 14 -22.46 6.96 -8.86
CA TYR A 14 -22.00 8.33 -8.64
C TYR A 14 -21.22 8.37 -7.33
N ARG A 15 -19.89 8.45 -7.44
CA ARG A 15 -19.01 8.68 -6.30
C ARG A 15 -19.18 10.13 -5.86
N MET A 16 -19.66 10.35 -4.65
CA MET A 16 -19.84 11.70 -4.10
C MET A 16 -18.59 12.10 -3.33
N ILE A 17 -17.88 13.10 -3.85
CA ILE A 17 -16.71 13.68 -3.21
C ILE A 17 -17.07 15.10 -2.74
N PHE A 18 -16.78 15.40 -1.47
CA PHE A 18 -16.93 16.75 -0.92
C PHE A 18 -15.58 17.34 -0.59
N LEU A 19 -15.37 18.59 -0.99
CA LEU A 19 -14.25 19.41 -0.56
C LEU A 19 -14.77 20.40 0.50
N LEU A 20 -14.10 20.41 1.65
CA LEU A 20 -14.31 21.39 2.70
C LEU A 20 -13.04 22.19 2.88
N LEU A 21 -13.17 23.51 2.91
CA LEU A 21 -12.04 24.40 3.08
C LEU A 21 -12.39 25.61 3.94
N THR A 22 -11.36 26.17 4.57
CA THR A 22 -11.42 27.42 5.31
C THR A 22 -10.37 28.35 4.73
N THR A 23 -10.76 29.55 4.34
CA THR A 23 -9.85 30.59 3.86
C THR A 23 -9.90 31.82 4.76
N VAL A 24 -8.86 32.64 4.63
CA VAL A 24 -8.86 34.02 5.10
C VAL A 24 -8.63 34.91 3.89
N ASP A 25 -9.55 35.84 3.67
CA ASP A 25 -9.41 36.83 2.60
C ASP A 25 -8.42 37.95 2.95
N THR A 26 -8.19 38.85 2.00
CA THR A 26 -7.28 39.99 2.17
C THR A 26 -7.73 41.01 3.21
N GLN A 27 -8.98 40.93 3.68
CA GLN A 27 -9.55 41.74 4.75
C GLN A 27 -9.54 41.02 6.11
N HIS A 28 -8.80 39.90 6.21
CA HIS A 28 -8.74 39.03 7.39
C HIS A 28 -10.09 38.43 7.79
N GLN A 29 -11.05 38.33 6.88
CA GLN A 29 -12.31 37.66 7.14
C GLN A 29 -12.17 36.16 6.89
N LEU A 30 -12.62 35.37 7.85
CA LEU A 30 -12.63 33.92 7.76
C LEU A 30 -13.86 33.46 6.97
N ARG A 31 -13.64 32.59 5.99
CA ARG A 31 -14.70 32.02 5.16
C ARG A 31 -14.59 30.51 5.15
N GLU A 32 -15.73 29.85 5.29
CA GLU A 32 -15.84 28.39 5.21
C GLU A 32 -16.64 28.00 3.98
N PHE A 33 -16.12 27.06 3.21
CA PHE A 33 -16.79 26.56 2.01
C PHE A 33 -16.91 25.05 2.05
N ARG A 34 -18.02 24.59 1.46
CA ARG A 34 -18.27 23.19 1.18
C ARG A 34 -18.78 23.09 -0.25
N CYS A 35 -18.06 22.35 -1.09
CA CYS A 35 -18.49 22.07 -2.44
C CYS A 35 -18.47 20.57 -2.70
N GLN A 36 -19.39 20.13 -3.56
CA GLN A 36 -19.34 18.80 -4.16
C GLN A 36 -18.50 18.90 -5.43
N ILE A 37 -17.58 17.97 -5.60
CA ILE A 37 -16.73 17.88 -6.78
C ILE A 37 -16.89 16.49 -7.40
N ASP A 38 -16.93 16.45 -8.73
CA ASP A 38 -17.05 15.19 -9.48
C ASP A 38 -15.67 14.58 -9.76
N GLN A 39 -14.62 15.41 -9.71
CA GLN A 39 -13.23 15.07 -9.98
C GLN A 39 -12.32 15.78 -8.98
N LEU A 40 -11.28 15.10 -8.52
CA LEU A 40 -10.34 15.64 -7.53
C LEU A 40 -9.53 16.81 -8.09
N GLU A 41 -9.18 16.70 -9.36
CA GLU A 41 -8.39 17.66 -10.12
C GLU A 41 -9.09 19.03 -10.17
N VAL A 42 -10.42 19.04 -10.36
CA VAL A 42 -11.24 20.25 -10.31
C VAL A 42 -11.22 20.88 -8.92
N GLY A 43 -11.25 20.05 -7.87
CA GLY A 43 -11.12 20.51 -6.49
C GLY A 43 -9.76 21.14 -6.21
N PHE A 44 -8.68 20.56 -6.75
CA PHE A 44 -7.32 21.10 -6.59
C PHE A 44 -7.13 22.41 -7.33
N ASP A 45 -7.64 22.53 -8.56
CA ASP A 45 -7.63 23.78 -9.31
C ASP A 45 -8.41 24.89 -8.61
N LEU A 46 -9.54 24.55 -7.97
CA LEU A 46 -10.31 25.50 -7.17
C LEU A 46 -9.47 26.03 -5.99
N LEU A 47 -8.78 25.15 -5.26
CA LEU A 47 -7.92 25.55 -4.14
C LEU A 47 -6.74 26.40 -4.61
N SER A 48 -6.07 26.02 -5.69
CA SER A 48 -5.00 26.83 -6.30
C SER A 48 -5.54 28.18 -6.77
N GLY A 49 -6.72 28.22 -7.40
CA GLY A 49 -7.34 29.46 -7.86
C GLY A 49 -7.63 30.43 -6.71
N ILE A 50 -8.09 29.92 -5.55
CA ILE A 50 -8.29 30.71 -4.34
C ILE A 50 -6.96 31.33 -3.86
N VAL A 51 -5.88 30.54 -3.82
CA VAL A 51 -4.54 31.04 -3.45
C VAL A 51 -4.02 32.07 -4.45
N ALA A 52 -4.24 31.84 -5.75
CA ALA A 52 -3.85 32.75 -6.82
C ALA A 52 -4.56 34.12 -6.73
N GLN A 53 -5.78 34.16 -6.17
CA GLN A 53 -6.52 35.40 -5.91
C GLN A 53 -6.00 36.16 -4.65
N GLY A 54 -5.01 35.61 -3.95
CA GLY A 54 -4.41 36.21 -2.76
C GLY A 54 -5.11 35.83 -1.46
N GLU A 55 -6.08 34.90 -1.49
CA GLU A 55 -6.64 34.32 -0.27
C GLU A 55 -5.68 33.30 0.35
N LYS A 56 -5.67 33.19 1.67
CA LYS A 56 -4.85 32.21 2.39
C LYS A 56 -5.70 31.02 2.81
N LEU A 57 -5.34 29.82 2.37
CA LEU A 57 -5.93 28.58 2.86
C LEU A 57 -5.47 28.32 4.31
N LEU A 58 -6.43 28.12 5.22
CA LEU A 58 -6.20 27.69 6.61
C LEU A 58 -6.46 26.21 6.81
N SER A 59 -7.40 25.65 6.05
CA SER A 59 -7.70 24.22 6.07
C SER A 59 -8.28 23.79 4.73
N ALA A 60 -7.97 22.56 4.32
CA ALA A 60 -8.58 21.91 3.17
C ALA A 60 -8.64 20.40 3.44
N ARG A 61 -9.80 19.79 3.20
CA ARG A 61 -10.00 18.36 3.36
C ARG A 61 -11.01 17.83 2.36
N ILE A 62 -10.75 16.62 1.88
CA ILE A 62 -11.68 15.86 1.05
C ILE A 62 -12.43 14.87 1.95
N ILE A 63 -13.71 14.66 1.64
CA ILE A 63 -14.53 13.57 2.15
C ILE A 63 -15.01 12.76 0.97
N ASP A 64 -14.68 11.47 0.98
CA ASP A 64 -15.00 10.53 -0.10
C ASP A 64 -15.35 9.17 0.54
N GLU A 65 -16.53 8.65 0.24
CA GLU A 65 -17.04 7.38 0.79
C GLU A 65 -16.92 7.25 2.33
N GLY A 66 -17.11 8.38 3.04
CA GLY A 66 -17.01 8.45 4.50
C GLY A 66 -15.58 8.51 5.05
N GLN A 67 -14.57 8.41 4.19
CA GLN A 67 -13.18 8.67 4.56
C GLN A 67 -12.88 10.16 4.40
N SER A 68 -12.08 10.70 5.32
CA SER A 68 -11.60 12.08 5.21
C SER A 68 -10.10 12.15 5.10
N LEU A 69 -9.64 12.89 4.09
CA LEU A 69 -8.24 13.17 3.84
C LEU A 69 -8.00 14.67 4.02
N LYS A 70 -7.07 15.04 4.91
CA LYS A 70 -6.58 16.42 4.99
C LYS A 70 -5.58 16.65 3.87
N LEU A 71 -5.68 17.81 3.22
CA LEU A 71 -4.78 18.16 2.13
C LEU A 71 -3.60 18.99 2.63
N PRO A 72 -2.40 18.79 2.06
CA PRO A 72 -1.24 19.61 2.35
C PRO A 72 -1.47 21.01 1.77
N LEU A 73 -1.57 22.02 2.63
CA LEU A 73 -1.87 23.40 2.20
C LEU A 73 -0.69 23.98 1.39
N GLU A 74 0.51 23.55 1.72
CA GLU A 74 1.77 23.95 1.08
C GLU A 74 1.86 23.50 -0.38
N ALA A 75 1.01 22.54 -0.80
CA ALA A 75 0.95 22.12 -2.18
C ALA A 75 0.20 23.14 -3.06
N PHE A 76 -0.66 23.99 -2.52
CA PHE A 76 -1.45 24.93 -3.32
C PHE A 76 -0.76 26.29 -3.36
N ASP A 77 0.08 26.50 -4.39
CA ASP A 77 0.91 27.70 -4.57
C ASP A 77 0.30 28.74 -5.53
N GLY A 78 -0.91 28.48 -6.01
CA GLY A 78 -1.58 29.32 -7.01
C GLY A 78 -1.44 28.80 -8.44
N THR A 79 -0.63 27.77 -8.69
CA THR A 79 -0.53 27.13 -9.99
C THR A 79 -1.62 26.05 -10.18
N PRO A 80 -2.29 25.99 -11.34
CA PRO A 80 -3.31 24.98 -11.62
C PRO A 80 -2.68 23.59 -11.80
N PHE A 81 -3.32 22.58 -11.23
CA PHE A 81 -2.87 21.18 -11.21
C PHE A 81 -3.40 20.36 -12.37
N LEU A 82 -4.61 20.67 -12.86
CA LEU A 82 -5.31 19.82 -13.83
C LEU A 82 -4.47 19.49 -15.05
N LYS A 83 -3.82 20.50 -15.64
CA LYS A 83 -3.01 20.30 -16.85
C LYS A 83 -1.82 19.36 -16.59
N ALA A 84 -1.10 19.58 -15.50
CA ALA A 84 0.05 18.74 -15.14
C ALA A 84 -0.38 17.30 -14.82
N ILE A 85 -1.51 17.12 -14.14
CA ILE A 85 -2.07 15.80 -13.83
C ILE A 85 -2.51 15.09 -15.12
N GLN A 86 -3.17 15.79 -16.05
CA GLN A 86 -3.59 15.22 -17.34
C GLN A 86 -2.42 14.86 -18.25
N GLU A 87 -1.38 15.71 -18.31
CA GLU A 87 -0.15 15.42 -19.05
C GLU A 87 0.52 14.16 -18.48
N LEU A 88 0.64 14.10 -17.15
CA LEU A 88 1.19 12.93 -16.47
C LEU A 88 0.33 11.68 -16.71
N GLU A 89 -1.00 11.79 -16.63
CA GLU A 89 -1.91 10.70 -16.96
C GLU A 89 -1.70 10.20 -18.39
N SER A 90 -1.61 11.11 -19.36
CA SER A 90 -1.35 10.77 -20.76
C SER A 90 0.00 10.08 -20.95
N GLU A 91 1.06 10.57 -20.30
CA GLU A 91 2.39 9.95 -20.35
C GLU A 91 2.37 8.54 -19.76
N TRP A 92 1.74 8.37 -18.60
CA TRP A 92 1.58 7.05 -17.98
C TRP A 92 0.72 6.12 -18.82
N GLN A 93 -0.39 6.60 -19.38
CA GLN A 93 -1.24 5.82 -20.27
C GLN A 93 -0.47 5.40 -21.52
N ALA A 94 0.37 6.26 -22.10
CA ALA A 94 1.22 5.91 -23.24
C ALA A 94 2.21 4.80 -22.86
N ILE A 95 2.96 4.96 -21.76
CA ILE A 95 3.90 3.94 -21.27
C ILE A 95 3.19 2.61 -20.98
N LEU A 96 2.02 2.66 -20.35
CA LEU A 96 1.26 1.48 -19.97
C LEU A 96 0.54 0.83 -21.16
N SER A 97 0.20 1.60 -22.19
CA SER A 97 -0.42 1.10 -23.43
C SER A 97 0.62 0.56 -24.41
N GLU A 98 1.87 1.03 -24.33
CA GLU A 98 3.01 0.48 -25.07
C GLU A 98 3.46 -0.89 -24.56
N PHE A 99 2.97 -1.35 -23.41
CA PHE A 99 3.05 -2.78 -23.07
C PHE A 99 2.07 -3.56 -23.94
N PRO A 100 2.55 -4.38 -24.90
CA PRO A 100 1.65 -5.28 -25.62
C PRO A 100 1.05 -6.25 -24.59
N PRO A 101 -0.16 -6.79 -24.81
CA PRO A 101 -0.74 -7.80 -23.93
C PRO A 101 0.25 -8.96 -23.85
N ALA A 102 0.95 -9.05 -22.71
CA ALA A 102 2.00 -10.00 -22.37
C ALA A 102 2.50 -10.81 -23.58
N THR A 103 3.50 -10.29 -24.29
CA THR A 103 4.30 -11.13 -25.19
C THR A 103 4.67 -12.41 -24.43
N LEU A 104 4.65 -13.56 -25.10
CA LEU A 104 4.94 -14.85 -24.48
C LEU A 104 6.29 -14.86 -23.72
N SER A 105 7.20 -13.92 -24.05
CA SER A 105 8.42 -13.60 -23.29
C SER A 105 8.11 -13.12 -21.86
N ASN A 106 7.29 -12.06 -21.69
CA ASN A 106 6.93 -11.51 -20.39
C ASN A 106 6.16 -12.52 -19.51
N ARG A 107 5.32 -13.37 -20.10
CA ARG A 107 4.60 -14.41 -19.34
C ARG A 107 5.55 -15.50 -18.85
N SER A 108 6.55 -15.86 -19.67
CA SER A 108 7.57 -16.85 -19.34
C SER A 108 8.55 -16.30 -18.30
N GLU A 109 8.99 -15.06 -18.45
CA GLU A 109 9.85 -14.35 -17.48
C GLU A 109 9.14 -14.14 -16.14
N ARG A 110 7.86 -13.73 -16.14
CA ARG A 110 7.07 -13.60 -14.92
C ARG A 110 6.90 -14.93 -14.20
N LYS A 111 6.61 -16.02 -14.94
CA LYS A 111 6.55 -17.38 -14.38
C LYS A 111 7.91 -17.79 -13.82
N GLN A 112 9.00 -17.57 -14.55
CA GLN A 112 10.35 -17.87 -14.08
C GLN A 112 10.70 -17.08 -12.81
N TRP A 113 10.35 -15.79 -12.74
CA TRP A 113 10.62 -14.96 -11.58
C TRP A 113 9.80 -15.40 -10.37
N ILE A 114 8.51 -15.71 -10.56
CA ILE A 114 7.66 -16.28 -9.50
C ILE A 114 8.23 -17.63 -9.02
N SER A 115 8.62 -18.52 -9.94
CA SER A 115 9.25 -19.80 -9.58
C SER A 115 10.57 -19.63 -8.82
N GLN A 116 11.41 -18.66 -9.21
CA GLN A 116 12.64 -18.34 -8.48
C GLN A 116 12.34 -17.80 -7.08
N GLN A 117 11.31 -16.96 -6.92
CA GLN A 117 10.90 -16.45 -5.61
C GLN A 117 10.41 -17.58 -4.71
N VAL A 118 9.56 -18.49 -5.22
CA VAL A 118 9.11 -19.70 -4.51
C VAL A 118 10.32 -20.51 -4.01
N ARG A 119 11.26 -20.81 -4.91
CA ARG A 119 12.49 -21.56 -4.57
C ARG A 119 13.33 -20.85 -3.50
N ARG A 120 13.44 -19.52 -3.56
CA ARG A 120 14.18 -18.73 -2.56
C ARG A 120 13.52 -18.81 -1.18
N TYR A 121 12.19 -18.78 -1.11
CA TYR A 121 11.48 -18.94 0.16
C TYR A 121 11.58 -20.36 0.70
N GLU A 122 11.54 -21.40 -0.14
CA GLU A 122 11.76 -22.79 0.29
C GLU A 122 13.12 -22.98 0.94
N VAL A 123 14.19 -22.53 0.26
CA VAL A 123 15.55 -22.59 0.82
C VAL A 123 15.63 -21.81 2.13
N LYS A 124 15.03 -20.62 2.19
CA LYS A 124 15.04 -19.81 3.40
C LYS A 124 14.30 -20.50 4.55
N MET A 125 13.15 -21.12 4.29
CA MET A 125 12.37 -21.86 5.29
C MET A 125 13.17 -23.06 5.81
N ILE A 126 13.82 -23.84 4.93
CA ILE A 126 14.68 -24.96 5.32
C ILE A 126 15.81 -24.47 6.23
N THR A 127 16.52 -23.41 5.83
CA THR A 127 17.63 -22.87 6.63
C THR A 127 17.15 -22.35 8.00
N LEU A 128 16.02 -21.65 8.04
CA LEU A 128 15.43 -21.15 9.29
C LEU A 128 15.01 -22.31 10.21
N GLN A 129 14.41 -23.37 9.66
CA GLN A 129 14.01 -24.55 10.41
C GLN A 129 15.22 -25.28 11.02
N LEU A 130 16.24 -25.57 10.20
CA LEU A 130 17.48 -26.19 10.67
C LEU A 130 18.15 -25.38 11.79
N THR A 131 18.15 -24.05 11.64
CA THR A 131 18.71 -23.15 12.65
C THR A 131 17.88 -23.21 13.94
N LEU A 132 16.55 -23.20 13.84
CA LEU A 132 15.66 -23.31 14.99
C LEU A 132 15.85 -24.63 15.74
N ASP A 133 15.93 -25.74 15.03
CA ASP A 133 16.14 -27.06 15.63
C ASP A 133 17.46 -27.08 16.40
N ARG A 134 18.53 -26.52 15.80
CA ARG A 134 19.83 -26.40 16.46
C ARG A 134 19.80 -25.51 17.70
N LEU A 135 19.13 -24.35 17.63
CA LEU A 135 19.01 -23.45 18.78
C LEU A 135 18.20 -24.10 19.92
N LYS A 136 17.15 -24.86 19.58
CA LYS A 136 16.33 -25.61 20.54
C LYS A 136 17.16 -26.70 21.22
N GLU A 137 18.00 -27.43 20.49
CA GLU A 137 18.95 -28.40 21.07
C GLU A 137 19.92 -27.75 22.05
N ILE A 138 20.54 -26.62 21.67
CA ILE A 138 21.52 -25.93 22.51
C ILE A 138 20.86 -25.44 23.80
N ARG A 139 19.66 -24.86 23.71
CA ARG A 139 18.89 -24.43 24.88
C ARG A 139 18.55 -25.62 25.79
N GLN A 140 18.16 -26.76 25.22
CA GLN A 140 17.82 -27.95 26.01
C GLN A 140 19.03 -28.47 26.76
N ARG A 141 20.19 -28.61 26.09
CA ARG A 141 21.44 -29.00 26.75
C ARG A 141 21.84 -28.03 27.86
N ALA A 142 21.69 -26.72 27.61
CA ALA A 142 21.98 -25.71 28.61
C ALA A 142 21.06 -25.83 29.84
N ARG A 143 19.79 -26.23 29.68
CA ARG A 143 18.87 -26.53 30.79
C ARG A 143 19.27 -27.79 31.54
N ASP A 144 19.61 -28.85 30.83
CA ASP A 144 19.99 -30.14 31.43
C ASP A 144 21.29 -30.03 32.24
N MET A 145 22.19 -29.12 31.86
CA MET A 145 23.46 -28.81 32.56
C MET A 145 23.33 -27.74 33.65
N ALA A 146 22.14 -27.15 33.86
CA ALA A 146 21.93 -26.01 34.76
C ALA A 146 21.64 -26.32 36.26
N PRO A 147 21.73 -27.53 36.84
CA PRO A 147 21.31 -27.69 38.24
C PRO A 147 22.25 -27.03 39.28
N ALA A 148 23.40 -26.43 38.91
CA ALA A 148 24.36 -25.87 39.88
C ALA A 148 24.98 -24.49 39.57
N ALA A 149 24.64 -23.80 38.47
CA ALA A 149 25.34 -22.57 38.07
C ALA A 149 24.41 -21.38 37.85
N SER A 150 24.62 -20.31 38.64
CA SER A 150 23.93 -19.01 38.60
C SER A 150 24.01 -18.31 37.21
N GLY A 151 24.99 -18.67 36.37
CA GLY A 151 25.16 -18.15 35.00
C GLY A 151 24.24 -18.77 33.94
N SER A 152 23.58 -19.90 34.23
CA SER A 152 22.78 -20.66 33.23
C SER A 152 21.50 -19.94 32.82
N SER A 153 20.94 -19.09 33.69
CA SER A 153 19.70 -18.34 33.43
C SER A 153 19.85 -17.35 32.26
N SER A 154 21.00 -16.66 32.17
CA SER A 154 21.28 -15.71 31.08
C SER A 154 21.41 -16.41 29.72
N VAL A 155 22.09 -17.56 29.69
CA VAL A 155 22.28 -18.37 28.47
C VAL A 155 20.95 -18.92 27.95
N ILE A 156 20.11 -19.45 28.84
CA ILE A 156 18.77 -19.95 28.49
C ILE A 156 17.87 -18.82 27.98
N THR A 157 17.94 -17.64 28.61
CA THR A 157 17.19 -16.45 28.20
C THR A 157 17.63 -15.96 26.81
N HIS A 158 18.94 -15.89 26.56
CA HIS A 158 19.51 -15.51 25.27
C HIS A 158 19.03 -16.42 24.13
N TYR A 159 19.13 -17.75 24.29
CA TYR A 159 18.69 -18.68 23.26
C TYR A 159 17.16 -18.68 23.09
N SER A 160 16.39 -18.40 24.14
CA SER A 160 14.93 -18.26 24.01
C SER A 160 14.57 -17.05 23.15
N ALA A 161 15.19 -15.88 23.39
CA ALA A 161 14.97 -14.70 22.56
C ALA A 161 15.41 -14.90 21.09
N LEU A 162 16.49 -15.65 20.85
CA LEU A 162 16.89 -16.03 19.49
C LEU A 162 15.87 -16.96 18.83
N ILE A 163 15.36 -17.96 19.54
CA ILE A 163 14.31 -18.86 19.03
C ILE A 163 13.08 -18.05 18.62
N ASP A 164 12.57 -17.17 19.48
CA ASP A 164 11.39 -16.35 19.20
C ASP A 164 11.58 -15.48 17.93
N ARG A 165 12.77 -14.89 17.78
CA ARG A 165 13.12 -14.10 16.59
C ARG A 165 13.11 -14.93 15.31
N TYR A 166 13.68 -16.13 15.35
CA TYR A 166 13.77 -16.99 14.17
C TYR A 166 12.41 -17.65 13.84
N GLU A 167 11.58 -17.92 14.84
CA GLU A 167 10.18 -18.36 14.64
C GLU A 167 9.37 -17.26 13.94
N GLY A 168 9.50 -16.00 14.36
CA GLY A 168 8.88 -14.88 13.66
C GLY A 168 9.35 -14.73 12.21
N GLN A 169 10.63 -14.98 11.93
CA GLN A 169 11.16 -14.98 10.56
C GLN A 169 10.62 -16.15 9.72
N LEU A 170 10.43 -17.32 10.33
CA LEU A 170 9.87 -18.50 9.67
C LEU A 170 8.40 -18.27 9.28
N ILE A 171 7.58 -17.75 10.19
CA ILE A 171 6.18 -17.39 9.92
C ILE A 171 6.10 -16.38 8.76
N LYS A 172 6.95 -15.36 8.77
CA LYS A 172 7.02 -14.39 7.68
C LYS A 172 7.41 -15.04 6.34
N ALA A 173 8.37 -15.96 6.35
CA ALA A 173 8.78 -16.68 5.14
C ALA A 173 7.66 -17.59 4.60
N GLN A 174 6.92 -18.28 5.47
CA GLN A 174 5.75 -19.09 5.13
C GLN A 174 4.63 -18.26 4.49
N LEU A 175 4.27 -17.11 5.08
CA LEU A 175 3.25 -16.22 4.52
C LEU A 175 3.63 -15.71 3.12
N LEU A 176 4.89 -15.31 2.93
CA LEU A 176 5.39 -14.83 1.64
C LEU A 176 5.44 -15.96 0.59
N TYR A 177 5.76 -17.18 1.01
CA TYR A 177 5.69 -18.38 0.17
C TYR A 177 4.26 -18.66 -0.30
N GLU A 178 3.28 -18.67 0.60
CA GLU A 178 1.87 -18.88 0.25
C GLU A 178 1.35 -17.81 -0.71
N LEU A 179 1.72 -16.55 -0.49
CA LEU A 179 1.33 -15.44 -1.36
C LEU A 179 1.99 -15.56 -2.75
N ALA A 180 3.23 -16.03 -2.82
CA ALA A 180 3.90 -16.33 -4.09
C ALA A 180 3.23 -17.49 -4.84
N LEU A 181 2.81 -18.55 -4.14
CA LEU A 181 2.04 -19.66 -4.73
C LEU A 181 0.68 -19.22 -5.25
N LYS A 182 -0.05 -18.38 -4.50
CA LYS A 182 -1.34 -17.82 -4.95
C LYS A 182 -1.17 -17.04 -6.26
N ARG A 183 -0.12 -16.22 -6.37
CA ARG A 183 0.22 -15.45 -7.58
C ARG A 183 0.64 -16.31 -8.76
N MET A 184 1.14 -17.52 -8.51
CA MET A 184 1.45 -18.51 -9.55
C MET A 184 0.19 -19.16 -10.13
N ASN A 185 -0.86 -19.31 -9.30
CA ASN A 185 -2.09 -20.03 -9.64
C ASN A 185 -3.23 -19.14 -10.18
N THR A 186 -3.20 -17.82 -9.98
CA THR A 186 -4.16 -16.91 -10.60
C THR A 186 -3.89 -16.77 -12.11
N ARG A 187 -4.83 -17.30 -12.91
CA ARG A 187 -4.87 -17.22 -14.38
C ARG A 187 -5.69 -16.03 -14.84
#